data_AF-A0A4W5R2U3-F1
#
_entry.id   AF-A0A4W5R2U3-F1
#
_cell.length_a   1.000
_cell.length_b   1.000
_cell.length_c   1.000
_cell.angle_alpha   90.00
_cell.angle_beta   90.00
_cell.angle_gamma   90.00
#
_symmetry.space_group_name_H-M   'P 1'
#
loop_
_entity.id
_entity.type
_entity.pdbx_description
1 polymer ?
#
loop_
_entity_poly.entity_id
_entity_poly.type
_entity_poly.pdbx_seq_one_letter_code
_entity_poly.pdbx_strand_id
1 'polypeptide(L)'
;MGAVVLVAAYMQVAFWTLAAGRQVKRLRKLFFHCIMQQEIGWFDVNETGELNTRLTDDIYKINEGIGDKVGMLIQSFTTFVAAFIIGFSKGWKLTLVILAVSPVLGFSAFIFSKVGLTHTSPCMCESAHTRVHTPLLTVFLHCVSLGTDVLHFPGAECLCQSWSRG
;
A
#
# COMPACT_ATOMS: atom_id res chain seq x y z
N MET A 1 18.28 19.09 0.69
CA MET A 1 17.40 17.99 1.11
C MET A 1 16.08 17.95 0.33
N GLY A 2 15.34 19.07 0.20
CA GLY A 2 14.06 19.10 -0.53
C GLY A 2 14.11 18.65 -2.00
N ALA A 3 15.14 19.07 -2.76
CA ALA A 3 15.27 18.67 -4.17
C ALA A 3 15.42 17.15 -4.37
N VAL A 4 16.13 16.46 -3.47
CA VAL A 4 16.34 15.01 -3.54
C VAL A 4 15.02 14.27 -3.30
N VAL A 5 14.23 14.70 -2.32
CA VAL A 5 12.92 14.11 -2.02
C VAL A 5 11.95 14.30 -3.19
N LEU A 6 11.95 15.49 -3.81
CA LEU A 6 11.10 15.81 -4.95
C LEU A 6 11.42 14.92 -6.17
N VAL A 7 12.71 14.78 -6.49
CA VAL A 7 13.17 13.91 -7.60
C VAL A 7 12.87 12.44 -7.30
N ALA A 8 13.12 11.97 -6.07
CA ALA A 8 12.84 10.58 -5.69
C ALA A 8 11.34 10.25 -5.74
N ALA A 9 10.48 11.12 -5.21
CA ALA A 9 9.03 10.93 -5.24
C ALA A 9 8.49 10.92 -6.68
N TYR A 10 8.98 11.83 -7.52
CA TYR A 10 8.60 11.87 -8.93
C TYR A 10 9.01 10.59 -9.67
N MET A 11 10.25 10.13 -9.47
CA MET A 11 10.72 8.88 -10.07
C MET A 11 9.92 7.68 -9.58
N GLN A 12 9.58 7.61 -8.29
CA GLN A 12 8.77 6.52 -7.71
C GLN A 12 7.40 6.42 -8.39
N VAL A 13 6.67 7.55 -8.50
CA VAL A 13 5.34 7.59 -9.13
C VAL A 13 5.43 7.28 -10.64
N ALA A 14 6.45 7.83 -11.31
CA ALA A 14 6.68 7.57 -12.72
C ALA A 14 6.97 6.07 -12.99
N PHE A 15 7.81 5.44 -12.18
CA PHE A 15 8.12 4.01 -12.33
C PHE A 15 6.87 3.15 -12.14
N TRP A 16 6.04 3.48 -11.15
CA TRP A 16 4.83 2.75 -10.85
C TRP A 16 3.82 2.78 -12.00
N THR A 17 3.54 3.98 -12.49
CA THR A 17 2.61 4.20 -13.60
C THR A 17 3.11 3.55 -14.90
N LEU A 18 4.41 3.59 -15.17
CA LEU A 18 5.04 2.89 -16.28
C LEU A 18 4.91 1.36 -16.16
N ALA A 19 5.14 0.81 -14.98
CA ALA A 19 5.03 -0.63 -14.73
C ALA A 19 3.59 -1.13 -14.93
N ALA A 20 2.61 -0.44 -14.35
CA ALA A 20 1.19 -0.74 -14.52
C ALA A 20 0.78 -0.68 -16.00
N GLY A 21 1.17 0.38 -16.72
CA GLY A 21 0.86 0.52 -18.14
C GLY A 21 1.46 -0.59 -19.03
N ARG A 22 2.65 -1.12 -18.68
CA ARG A 22 3.27 -2.25 -19.41
C ARG A 22 2.50 -3.55 -19.21
N GLN A 23 2.06 -3.84 -17.98
CA GLN A 23 1.30 -5.05 -17.66
C GLN A 23 -0.03 -5.09 -18.41
N VAL A 24 -0.72 -3.96 -18.49
CA VAL A 24 -2.02 -3.81 -19.14
C VAL A 24 -1.92 -4.00 -20.65
N LYS A 25 -0.87 -3.46 -21.27
CA LYS A 25 -0.58 -3.68 -22.69
C LYS A 25 -0.30 -5.16 -22.98
N ARG A 26 0.40 -5.85 -22.09
CA ARG A 26 0.67 -7.29 -22.23
C ARG A 26 -0.60 -8.12 -22.11
N LEU A 27 -1.47 -7.78 -21.15
CA LEU A 27 -2.77 -8.45 -20.97
C LEU A 27 -3.65 -8.32 -22.21
N ARG A 28 -3.81 -7.11 -22.77
CA ARG A 28 -4.55 -6.90 -24.03
C ARG A 28 -3.99 -7.76 -25.17
N LYS A 29 -2.67 -7.77 -25.36
CA LYS A 29 -2.05 -8.56 -26.44
C LYS A 29 -2.30 -10.06 -26.29
N LEU A 30 -2.15 -10.59 -25.08
CA LEU A 30 -2.40 -12.01 -24.81
C LEU A 30 -3.88 -12.35 -25.02
N PHE A 31 -4.79 -11.50 -24.55
CA PHE A 31 -6.22 -11.72 -24.72
C PHE A 31 -6.63 -11.72 -26.21
N PHE A 32 -6.18 -10.74 -27.00
CA PHE A 32 -6.43 -10.74 -28.44
C PHE A 32 -5.84 -11.96 -29.15
N HIS A 33 -4.66 -12.41 -28.73
CA HIS A 33 -4.05 -13.62 -29.28
C HIS A 33 -4.89 -14.86 -29.00
N CYS A 34 -5.39 -15.02 -27.77
CA CYS A 34 -6.26 -16.14 -27.40
C CYS A 34 -7.60 -16.11 -28.16
N ILE A 35 -8.22 -14.94 -28.33
CA ILE A 35 -9.48 -14.81 -29.08
C ILE A 35 -9.32 -15.23 -30.54
N MET A 36 -8.22 -14.85 -31.20
CA MET A 36 -8.02 -15.21 -32.62
C MET A 36 -7.84 -16.72 -32.86
N GLN A 37 -7.51 -17.49 -31.82
CA GLN A 37 -7.36 -18.95 -31.91
C GLN A 37 -8.65 -19.71 -31.55
N GLN A 38 -9.72 -19.00 -31.19
CA GLN A 38 -10.99 -19.59 -30.80
C GLN A 38 -11.78 -20.08 -32.03
N GLU A 39 -12.50 -21.20 -31.88
CA GLU A 39 -13.30 -21.79 -32.94
C GLU A 39 -14.49 -20.91 -33.37
N ILE A 40 -14.91 -21.04 -34.64
CA ILE A 40 -15.97 -20.20 -35.22
C ILE A 40 -17.32 -20.35 -34.50
N GLY A 41 -17.62 -21.54 -33.97
CA GLY A 41 -18.85 -21.82 -33.24
C GLY A 41 -18.96 -21.08 -31.90
N TRP A 42 -17.83 -20.67 -31.31
CA TRP A 42 -17.82 -19.88 -30.08
C TRP A 42 -18.26 -18.42 -30.32
N PHE A 43 -17.99 -17.88 -31.52
CA PHE A 43 -18.39 -16.52 -31.90
C PHE A 43 -19.88 -16.39 -32.22
N ASP A 44 -20.57 -17.49 -32.53
CA ASP A 44 -22.01 -17.48 -32.80
C ASP A 44 -22.83 -17.45 -31.49
N VAL A 45 -22.25 -17.95 -30.39
CA VAL A 45 -22.87 -17.94 -29.05
C VAL A 45 -22.53 -16.67 -28.26
N ASN A 46 -21.37 -16.05 -28.52
CA ASN A 46 -20.91 -14.88 -27.78
C ASN A 46 -20.83 -13.64 -28.68
N GLU A 47 -21.64 -12.63 -28.38
CA GLU A 47 -21.65 -11.37 -29.10
C GLU A 47 -20.31 -10.63 -28.89
N THR A 48 -19.63 -10.28 -29.99
CA THR A 48 -18.30 -9.64 -29.96
C THR A 48 -18.30 -8.29 -29.24
N GLY A 49 -19.45 -7.59 -29.24
CA GLY A 49 -19.65 -6.35 -28.50
C GLY A 49 -19.60 -6.53 -26.98
N GLU A 50 -20.27 -7.55 -26.46
CA GLU A 50 -20.30 -7.85 -25.02
C GLU A 50 -18.93 -8.32 -24.52
N LEU A 51 -18.19 -9.09 -25.33
CA LEU A 51 -16.84 -9.53 -24.97
C LEU A 51 -15.86 -8.36 -24.83
N ASN A 52 -15.97 -7.35 -25.71
CA ASN A 52 -15.09 -6.19 -25.69
C ASN A 52 -15.39 -5.29 -24.47
N THR A 53 -16.66 -5.08 -24.14
CA THR A 53 -17.05 -4.32 -22.94
C THR A 53 -16.61 -5.04 -21.68
N ARG A 54 -16.88 -6.35 -21.54
CA ARG A 54 -16.41 -7.14 -20.39
C ARG A 54 -14.89 -7.16 -20.25
N LEU A 55 -14.16 -7.32 -21.36
CA LEU A 55 -12.70 -7.22 -21.36
C LEU A 55 -12.24 -5.86 -20.85
N THR A 56 -12.86 -4.78 -21.33
CA THR A 56 -12.48 -3.42 -20.95
C THR A 56 -12.73 -3.18 -19.47
N ASP A 57 -13.86 -3.66 -18.93
CA ASP A 57 -14.18 -3.61 -17.51
C ASP A 57 -13.19 -4.42 -16.67
N ASP A 58 -12.84 -5.64 -17.09
CA ASP A 58 -11.88 -6.48 -16.39
C ASP A 58 -10.48 -5.88 -16.40
N ILE A 59 -10.05 -5.31 -17.53
CA ILE A 59 -8.80 -4.57 -17.63
C ILE A 59 -8.83 -3.34 -16.71
N TYR A 60 -9.95 -2.62 -16.64
CA TYR A 60 -10.09 -1.45 -15.79
C TYR A 60 -9.94 -1.83 -14.31
N LYS A 61 -10.63 -2.88 -13.85
CA LYS A 61 -10.51 -3.40 -12.49
C LYS A 61 -9.07 -3.85 -12.16
N ILE A 62 -8.40 -4.49 -13.11
CA ILE A 62 -7.00 -4.91 -12.94
C ILE A 62 -6.07 -3.68 -12.88
N ASN A 63 -6.28 -2.67 -13.72
CA ASN A 63 -5.52 -1.41 -13.67
C ASN A 63 -5.69 -0.73 -12.32
N GLU A 64 -6.90 -0.66 -11.80
CA GLU A 64 -7.20 -0.02 -10.53
C GLU A 64 -6.58 -0.79 -9.36
N GLY A 65 -6.63 -2.11 -9.39
CA GLY A 65 -5.96 -2.98 -8.41
C GLY A 65 -4.44 -2.83 -8.42
N ILE A 66 -3.81 -2.88 -9.60
CA ILE A 66 -2.35 -2.78 -9.76
C ILE A 66 -1.85 -1.35 -9.52
N GLY A 67 -2.57 -0.36 -10.03
CA GLY A 67 -2.19 1.04 -9.98
C GLY A 67 -2.21 1.60 -8.57
N ASP A 68 -3.34 1.47 -7.88
CA ASP A 68 -3.52 2.16 -6.60
C ASP A 68 -3.20 1.25 -5.41
N LYS A 69 -3.79 0.04 -5.38
CA LYS A 69 -3.69 -0.84 -4.20
C LYS A 69 -2.30 -1.44 -4.06
N VAL A 70 -1.72 -1.94 -5.15
CA VAL A 70 -0.38 -2.56 -5.10
C VAL A 70 0.70 -1.51 -4.82
N GLY A 71 0.48 -0.25 -5.24
CA GLY A 71 1.39 0.87 -4.99
C GLY A 71 1.43 1.22 -3.50
N MET A 72 0.26 1.36 -2.89
CA MET A 72 0.13 1.57 -1.46
C MET A 72 0.71 0.40 -0.66
N LEU A 73 0.46 -0.85 -1.06
CA LEU A 73 1.01 -2.03 -0.37
C LEU A 73 2.54 -2.04 -0.38
N ILE A 74 3.16 -1.80 -1.54
CA ILE A 74 4.62 -1.79 -1.66
C ILE A 74 5.22 -0.62 -0.88
N GLN A 75 4.57 0.55 -0.91
CA GLN A 75 5.01 1.70 -0.12
C GLN A 75 4.90 1.43 1.39
N SER A 76 3.78 0.88 1.86
CA SER A 76 3.58 0.51 3.26
C SER A 76 4.57 -0.56 3.71
N PHE A 77 4.83 -1.56 2.87
CA PHE A 77 5.81 -2.61 3.18
C PHE A 77 7.23 -2.06 3.27
N THR A 78 7.64 -1.21 2.31
CA THR A 78 8.97 -0.58 2.32
C THR A 78 9.16 0.29 3.56
N THR A 79 8.13 1.06 3.92
CA THR A 79 8.15 1.92 5.12
C THR A 79 8.21 1.08 6.41
N PHE A 80 7.47 -0.02 6.47
CA PHE A 80 7.49 -0.95 7.59
C PHE A 80 8.89 -1.55 7.79
N VAL A 81 9.51 -2.06 6.72
CA VAL A 81 10.87 -2.62 6.77
C VAL A 81 11.90 -1.56 7.17
N ALA A 82 11.81 -0.35 6.62
CA ALA A 82 12.70 0.75 6.99
C ALA A 82 12.58 1.11 8.48
N ALA A 83 11.36 1.21 9.01
CA ALA A 83 11.11 1.47 10.42
C ALA A 83 11.68 0.36 11.32
N PHE A 84 11.58 -0.89 10.89
CA PHE A 84 12.18 -2.03 11.59
C PHE A 84 13.69 -1.90 11.72
N ILE A 85 14.38 -1.61 10.62
CA ILE A 85 15.84 -1.50 10.59
C ILE A 85 16.33 -0.37 11.52
N ILE A 86 15.65 0.78 11.49
CA ILE A 86 15.98 1.93 12.33
C ILE A 86 15.72 1.60 13.82
N GLY A 87 14.60 0.96 14.12
CA GLY A 87 14.23 0.58 15.49
C GLY A 87 15.22 -0.41 16.11
N PHE A 88 15.64 -1.44 15.36
CA PHE A 88 16.61 -2.42 15.85
C PHE A 88 17.99 -1.80 16.10
N SER A 89 18.36 -0.74 15.35
CA SER A 89 19.66 -0.08 15.48
C SER A 89 19.81 0.76 16.75
N LYS A 90 18.73 1.37 17.28
CA LYS A 90 18.78 2.24 18.48
C LYS A 90 18.66 1.47 19.80
N GLY A 91 18.04 0.29 19.81
CA GLY A 91 17.95 -0.54 21.01
C GLY A 91 17.03 -1.74 20.84
N TRP A 92 17.61 -2.94 20.77
CA TRP A 92 16.88 -4.19 20.45
C TRP A 92 15.86 -4.62 21.52
N LYS A 93 16.02 -4.18 22.76
CA LYS A 93 15.21 -4.63 23.91
C LYS A 93 13.86 -3.93 23.96
N LEU A 94 13.82 -2.64 23.62
CA LEU A 94 12.58 -1.86 23.58
C LEU A 94 11.78 -2.16 22.30
N THR A 95 12.46 -2.40 21.18
CA THR A 95 11.78 -2.70 19.91
C THR A 95 11.02 -4.02 19.94
N LEU A 96 11.57 -5.09 20.52
CA LEU A 96 10.91 -6.39 20.65
C LEU A 96 9.57 -6.31 21.40
N VAL A 97 9.48 -5.46 22.44
CA VAL A 97 8.25 -5.27 23.21
C VAL A 97 7.16 -4.60 22.36
N ILE A 98 7.51 -3.55 21.62
CA ILE A 98 6.58 -2.84 20.74
C ILE A 98 6.14 -3.73 19.58
N LEU A 99 7.06 -4.55 19.05
CA LEU A 99 6.81 -5.54 18.01
C LEU A 99 5.77 -6.58 18.43
N ALA A 100 5.77 -7.01 19.70
CA ALA A 100 4.82 -7.98 20.20
C ALA A 100 3.40 -7.38 20.37
N VAL A 101 3.30 -6.09 20.71
CA VAL A 101 2.01 -5.41 20.91
C VAL A 101 1.36 -5.00 19.57
N SER A 102 2.17 -4.64 18.57
CA SER A 102 1.69 -4.21 17.24
C SER A 102 0.73 -5.20 16.53
N PRO A 103 1.03 -6.51 16.41
CA PRO A 103 0.14 -7.46 15.74
C PRO A 103 -1.12 -7.74 16.55
N VAL A 104 -1.10 -7.62 17.88
CA VAL A 104 -2.29 -7.79 18.72
C VAL A 104 -3.33 -6.71 18.44
N LEU A 105 -2.88 -5.46 18.30
CA LEU A 105 -3.74 -4.33 17.92
C LEU A 105 -4.22 -4.43 16.47
N GLY A 106 -3.34 -4.88 15.56
CA GLY A 106 -3.73 -5.13 14.16
C GLY A 106 -4.78 -6.23 14.03
N PHE A 107 -4.63 -7.31 14.79
CA PHE A 107 -5.53 -8.46 14.76
C PHE A 107 -6.91 -8.13 15.34
N SER A 108 -6.97 -7.36 16.44
CA SER A 108 -8.25 -6.91 17.01
C SER A 108 -9.01 -5.99 16.05
N ALA A 109 -8.32 -5.06 15.39
CA ALA A 109 -8.91 -4.19 14.36
C ALA A 109 -9.39 -4.97 13.13
N PHE A 110 -8.65 -6.00 12.71
CA PHE A 110 -9.03 -6.86 11.58
C PHE A 110 -10.30 -7.66 11.86
N ILE A 111 -10.43 -8.23 13.07
CA ILE A 111 -11.65 -8.95 13.46
C ILE A 111 -12.84 -7.99 13.53
N PHE A 112 -12.68 -6.81 14.12
CA PHE A 112 -13.74 -5.81 14.17
C PHE A 112 -14.20 -5.36 12.77
N SER A 113 -13.24 -5.20 11.86
CA SER A 113 -13.52 -4.89 10.45
C SER A 113 -14.27 -6.03 9.76
N LYS A 114 -13.84 -7.29 9.95
CA LYS A 114 -14.48 -8.48 9.36
C LYS A 114 -15.93 -8.65 9.82
N VAL A 115 -16.20 -8.43 11.12
CA VAL A 115 -17.56 -8.50 11.68
C VAL A 115 -18.44 -7.36 11.15
N GLY A 116 -17.88 -6.16 10.98
CA GLY A 116 -18.60 -5.03 10.38
C GLY A 116 -18.97 -5.24 8.90
N LEU A 117 -18.12 -5.93 8.13
CA LEU A 117 -18.36 -6.22 6.71
C LEU A 117 -19.50 -7.23 6.49
N THR A 118 -19.85 -8.04 7.48
CA THR A 118 -20.98 -8.98 7.40
C THR A 118 -22.34 -8.28 7.51
N HIS A 119 -22.38 -7.04 8.02
CA HIS A 119 -23.62 -6.28 8.24
C HIS A 119 -23.80 -5.07 7.32
N THR A 120 -22.85 -4.79 6.41
CA THR A 120 -22.84 -3.57 5.57
C THR A 120 -22.91 -3.90 4.07
N SER A 121 -23.77 -3.20 3.33
CA SER A 121 -23.90 -3.28 1.88
C SER A 121 -22.62 -2.79 1.16
N PRO A 122 -22.31 -3.27 -0.07
CA PRO A 122 -21.02 -3.06 -0.74
C PRO A 122 -20.60 -1.58 -0.90
N CYS A 123 -21.54 -0.63 -0.87
CA CYS A 123 -21.24 0.81 -0.94
C CYS A 123 -20.43 1.38 0.24
N MET A 124 -20.37 0.74 1.41
CA MET A 124 -19.64 1.27 2.58
C MET A 124 -18.21 0.74 2.73
N CYS A 125 -17.87 -0.37 2.05
CA CYS A 125 -16.60 -1.07 2.24
C CYS A 125 -15.38 -0.24 1.76
N GLU A 126 -15.56 0.58 0.73
CA GLU A 126 -14.52 1.48 0.19
C GLU A 126 -14.12 2.57 1.21
N SER A 127 -15.08 3.08 1.99
CA SER A 127 -14.82 4.10 3.02
C SER A 127 -14.25 3.53 4.32
N ALA A 128 -14.42 2.23 4.60
CA ALA A 128 -13.89 1.59 5.80
C ALA A 128 -12.37 1.37 5.67
N HIS A 129 -11.91 0.85 4.53
CA HIS A 129 -10.49 0.54 4.30
C HIS A 129 -9.60 1.79 4.39
N THR A 130 -10.05 2.94 3.87
CA THR A 130 -9.31 4.21 3.90
C THR A 130 -9.28 4.84 5.29
N ARG A 131 -10.31 4.63 6.13
CA ARG A 131 -10.42 5.20 7.49
C ARG A 131 -9.56 4.51 8.54
N VAL A 132 -9.15 3.26 8.34
CA VAL A 132 -8.21 2.57 9.25
C VAL A 132 -6.76 2.72 8.81
N HIS A 133 -6.51 2.81 7.50
CA HIS A 133 -5.16 3.01 6.96
C HIS A 133 -4.61 4.41 7.27
N THR A 134 -5.44 5.45 7.18
CA THR A 134 -5.03 6.85 7.42
C THR A 134 -4.50 7.13 8.83
N PRO A 135 -5.14 6.71 9.96
CA PRO A 135 -4.61 6.92 11.31
C PRO A 135 -3.36 6.07 11.58
N LEU A 136 -3.29 4.84 11.06
CA LEU A 136 -2.13 3.98 11.27
C LEU A 136 -0.90 4.52 10.52
N LEU A 137 -1.11 5.01 9.29
CA LEU A 137 -0.08 5.59 8.43
C LEU A 137 0.33 6.99 8.89
N THR A 138 -0.58 7.80 9.44
CA THR A 138 -0.22 9.07 10.12
C THR A 138 0.51 8.82 11.43
N VAL A 139 0.11 7.86 12.26
CA VAL A 139 0.86 7.51 13.48
C VAL A 139 2.24 6.96 13.12
N PHE A 140 2.36 6.13 12.08
CA PHE A 140 3.65 5.64 11.60
C PHE A 140 4.52 6.74 10.99
N LEU A 141 3.97 7.60 10.12
CA LEU A 141 4.73 8.72 9.52
C LEU A 141 5.08 9.78 10.55
N HIS A 142 4.21 10.06 11.52
CA HIS A 142 4.51 10.98 12.61
C HIS A 142 5.61 10.38 13.49
N CYS A 143 5.57 9.07 13.77
CA CYS A 143 6.62 8.38 14.54
C CYS A 143 7.95 8.27 13.77
N VAL A 144 7.92 8.05 12.45
CA VAL A 144 9.10 8.06 11.57
C VAL A 144 9.64 9.48 11.40
N SER A 145 8.79 10.49 11.24
CA SER A 145 9.17 11.90 11.15
C SER A 145 9.86 12.33 12.45
N LEU A 146 9.26 12.03 13.61
CA LEU A 146 9.90 12.21 14.92
C LEU A 146 11.23 11.42 15.02
N GLY A 147 11.32 10.25 14.41
CA GLY A 147 12.55 9.44 14.35
C GLY A 147 13.66 10.06 13.48
N THR A 148 13.32 10.69 12.35
CA THR A 148 14.26 11.44 11.50
C THR A 148 14.68 12.77 12.12
N ASP A 149 13.80 13.47 12.85
CA ASP A 149 14.16 14.68 13.61
C ASP A 149 15.16 14.37 14.74
N VAL A 150 15.05 13.19 15.36
CA VAL A 150 16.01 12.69 16.37
C VAL A 150 17.41 12.40 15.79
N LEU A 151 17.55 12.20 14.47
CA LEU A 151 18.85 11.92 13.84
C LEU A 151 19.57 13.18 13.32
N HIS A 152 18.90 14.34 13.30
CA HIS A 152 19.48 15.61 12.83
C HIS A 152 19.70 16.66 13.93
N PHE A 153 19.38 16.36 15.20
CA PHE A 153 19.75 17.21 16.33
C PHE A 153 20.91 16.60 17.12
N PRO A 154 22.17 17.08 16.93
CA PRO A 154 23.30 16.74 17.81
C PRO A 154 23.16 17.47 19.17
N GLY A 155 22.05 17.27 19.87
CA GLY A 155 21.73 17.95 21.14
C GLY A 155 20.65 17.31 22.01
N ALA A 156 19.99 16.23 21.58
CA ALA A 156 18.90 15.61 22.34
C ALA A 156 19.37 14.73 23.53
N GLU A 157 20.66 14.42 23.62
CA GLU A 157 21.24 13.71 24.76
C GLU A 157 21.16 14.54 26.06
N CYS A 158 21.19 15.88 25.96
CA CYS A 158 21.07 16.78 27.11
C CYS A 158 19.64 16.88 27.68
N LEU A 159 18.60 16.79 26.84
CA LEU A 159 17.20 16.91 27.30
C LEU A 159 16.70 15.64 28.00
N CYS A 160 17.18 14.45 27.60
CA CYS A 160 16.81 13.20 28.27
C CYS A 160 17.46 13.06 29.66
N GLN A 161 18.66 13.63 29.87
CA GLN A 161 19.25 13.70 31.22
C GLN A 161 18.58 14.73 32.14
N SER A 162 17.98 15.80 31.59
CA SER A 162 17.22 16.79 32.37
C SER A 162 15.92 16.23 32.93
N TRP A 163 15.25 15.30 32.24
CA TRP A 163 13.97 14.73 32.69
C TRP A 163 14.14 13.55 33.65
N SER A 164 15.33 12.96 33.75
CA SER A 164 15.64 11.90 34.73
C SER A 164 16.15 12.43 36.09
N ARG A 165 16.35 13.75 36.21
CA ARG A 165 16.81 14.42 37.45
C ARG A 165 15.82 15.46 38.00
N GLY A 166 14.62 15.55 37.42
CA GLY A 166 13.52 16.40 37.89
C GLY A 166 12.40 15.56 38.47
#